data_AF-A0A5C7T1Q6-F1
#
_entry.id   AF-A0A5C7T1Q6-F1
#
_cell.length_a   1.000
_cell.length_b   1.000
_cell.length_c   1.000
_cell.angle_alpha   90.00
_cell.angle_beta   90.00
_cell.angle_gamma   90.00
#
_symmetry.space_group_name_H-M   'P 1'
#
loop_
_entity.id
_entity.type
_entity.pdbx_description
1 polymer ?
#
loop_
_entity_poly.entity_id
_entity_poly.type
_entity_poly.pdbx_seq_one_letter_code
_entity_poly.pdbx_strand_id
1 'polypeptide(L)'
;MPDILKDYFEALERLKNGKPVNVPKGTKITNDSVSLEAGRKKGTIKKSRPVFIDLINAIHAAEATDIKPTDELRMRLDQAKAEAAKYRTLWEEALAREVSLVKELWDAREAWKREREAMESGKVTPIRKPGAELEGAKLSH
;
A
#
# COMPACT_ATOMS: atom_id res chain seq x y z
N MET A 1 5.59 -9.95 53.85
CA MET A 1 5.14 -10.82 52.74
C MET A 1 4.65 -9.91 51.63
N PRO A 2 5.08 -10.08 50.37
CA PRO A 2 4.51 -9.31 49.27
C PRO A 2 3.01 -9.63 49.18
N ASP A 3 2.22 -8.58 49.05
CA ASP A 3 0.79 -8.72 48.84
C ASP A 3 0.58 -9.28 47.43
N ILE A 4 0.22 -10.57 47.36
CA ILE A 4 0.08 -11.33 46.12
C ILE A 4 -0.88 -10.62 45.15
N LEU A 5 -1.91 -9.95 45.67
CA LEU A 5 -2.84 -9.17 44.87
C LEU A 5 -2.15 -7.96 44.22
N LYS A 6 -1.31 -7.26 44.97
CA LYS A 6 -0.53 -6.13 44.46
C LYS A 6 0.40 -6.55 43.33
N ASP A 7 1.08 -7.70 43.45
CA ASP A 7 1.92 -8.25 42.38
C ASP A 7 1.12 -8.46 41.09
N TYR A 8 -0.11 -8.97 41.19
CA TYR A 8 -0.96 -9.20 40.02
C TYR A 8 -1.49 -7.90 39.40
N PHE A 9 -1.83 -6.89 40.22
CA PHE A 9 -2.23 -5.58 39.71
C PHE A 9 -1.06 -4.87 39.02
N GLU A 10 0.15 -4.94 39.59
CA GLU A 10 1.34 -4.42 38.91
C GLU A 10 1.62 -5.14 37.59
N ALA A 11 1.45 -6.46 37.56
CA ALA A 11 1.57 -7.24 36.32
C ALA A 11 0.51 -6.83 35.27
N LEU A 12 -0.73 -6.60 35.68
CA LEU A 12 -1.79 -6.11 34.80
C LEU A 12 -1.44 -4.73 34.22
N GLU A 13 -0.93 -3.81 35.03
CA GLU A 13 -0.50 -2.47 34.57
C GLU A 13 0.69 -2.54 33.60
N ARG A 14 1.65 -3.44 33.81
CA ARG A 14 2.76 -3.67 32.87
C ARG A 14 2.26 -4.16 31.51
N LEU A 15 1.27 -5.06 31.51
CA LEU A 15 0.66 -5.57 30.29
C LEU A 15 -0.13 -4.47 29.55
N LYS A 16 -0.96 -3.70 30.27
CA LYS A 16 -1.70 -2.56 29.69
C LYS A 16 -0.78 -1.52 29.06
N ASN A 17 0.38 -1.26 29.69
CA ASN A 17 1.37 -0.30 29.19
C ASN A 17 2.29 -0.88 28.11
N GLY A 18 2.11 -2.14 27.70
CA GLY A 18 2.94 -2.80 26.68
C GLY A 18 4.40 -3.02 27.11
N LYS A 19 4.68 -3.04 28.41
CA LYS A 19 6.02 -3.25 29.01
C LYS A 19 6.07 -4.54 29.86
N PRO A 20 5.73 -5.71 29.31
CA PRO A 20 5.86 -6.95 30.05
C PRO A 20 7.33 -7.30 30.31
N VAL A 21 7.57 -7.98 31.43
CA VAL A 21 8.88 -8.42 31.91
C VAL A 21 9.05 -9.92 31.73
N ASN A 22 8.01 -10.70 32.05
CA ASN A 22 8.07 -12.16 32.07
C ASN A 22 7.34 -12.82 30.89
N VAL A 23 6.46 -12.09 30.19
CA VAL A 23 5.81 -12.56 28.95
C VAL A 23 6.25 -11.77 27.71
N PRO A 24 6.11 -12.34 26.49
CA PRO A 24 6.42 -11.62 25.26
C PRO A 24 5.58 -10.35 25.08
N LYS A 25 6.15 -9.33 24.44
CA LYS A 25 5.42 -8.13 24.03
C LYS A 25 4.27 -8.49 23.09
N GLY A 26 3.11 -7.87 23.29
CA GLY A 26 1.90 -8.17 22.52
C GLY A 26 1.13 -9.42 22.98
N THR A 27 1.49 -10.01 24.13
CA THR A 27 0.68 -11.08 24.75
C THR A 27 -0.69 -10.54 25.14
N LYS A 28 -1.75 -11.25 24.74
CA LYS A 28 -3.13 -10.90 25.08
C LYS A 28 -3.33 -10.85 26.61
N ILE A 29 -4.01 -9.83 27.11
CA ILE A 29 -4.37 -9.71 28.53
C ILE A 29 -5.42 -10.77 28.89
N THR A 30 -5.05 -11.69 29.77
CA THR A 30 -5.87 -12.82 30.26
C THR A 30 -5.41 -13.19 31.67
N ASN A 31 -6.23 -13.94 32.42
CA ASN A 31 -5.85 -14.40 33.76
C ASN A 31 -4.52 -15.18 33.78
N ASP A 32 -4.26 -15.96 32.74
CA ASP A 32 -3.02 -16.74 32.64
C ASP A 32 -1.82 -15.89 32.26
N SER A 33 -1.98 -14.89 31.38
CA SER A 33 -0.88 -13.98 31.04
C SER A 33 -0.52 -13.05 32.20
N VAL A 34 -1.50 -12.58 32.98
CA VAL A 34 -1.25 -11.83 34.22
C VAL A 34 -0.56 -12.70 35.28
N SER A 35 -0.96 -13.98 35.40
CA SER A 35 -0.31 -14.92 36.32
C SER A 35 1.15 -15.15 35.95
N LEU A 36 1.43 -15.37 34.66
CA LEU A 36 2.79 -15.53 34.14
C LEU A 36 3.62 -14.25 34.28
N GLU A 37 3.02 -13.09 34.02
CA GLU A 37 3.69 -11.80 34.13
C GLU A 37 4.08 -11.49 35.59
N ALA A 38 3.26 -11.91 36.56
CA ALA A 38 3.60 -11.86 37.99
C ALA A 38 4.62 -12.93 38.43
N GLY A 39 5.18 -13.71 37.49
CA GLY A 39 6.16 -14.77 37.78
C GLY A 39 5.56 -16.02 38.41
N ARG A 40 4.25 -16.25 38.24
CA ARG A 40 3.51 -17.37 38.83
C ARG A 40 3.03 -18.35 37.75
N LYS A 41 2.65 -19.55 38.16
CA LYS A 41 2.17 -20.59 37.24
C LYS A 41 0.80 -20.23 36.67
N LYS A 42 0.52 -20.64 35.44
CA LYS A 42 -0.82 -20.52 34.82
C LYS A 42 -1.89 -21.12 35.74
N GLY A 43 -3.09 -20.53 35.75
CA GLY A 43 -4.21 -20.98 36.58
C GLY A 43 -4.12 -20.65 38.08
N THR A 44 -3.16 -19.84 38.54
CA THR A 44 -3.13 -19.37 39.94
C THR A 44 -4.26 -18.38 40.26
N ILE A 45 -4.70 -17.60 39.28
CA ILE A 45 -5.88 -16.72 39.40
C ILE A 45 -7.14 -17.55 39.07
N LYS A 46 -7.85 -18.02 40.11
CA LYS A 46 -9.08 -18.82 39.96
C LYS A 46 -10.33 -17.99 40.23
N LYS A 47 -11.32 -18.07 39.34
CA LYS A 47 -12.62 -17.37 39.44
C LYS A 47 -13.42 -17.71 40.70
N SER A 48 -13.24 -18.90 41.25
CA SER A 48 -13.96 -19.34 42.46
C SER A 48 -13.50 -18.65 43.73
N ARG A 49 -12.37 -17.92 43.72
CA ARG A 49 -11.83 -17.25 44.90
C ARG A 49 -12.32 -15.80 44.95
N PRO A 50 -13.06 -15.39 46.00
CA PRO A 50 -13.59 -14.03 46.11
C PRO A 50 -12.52 -12.94 46.04
N VAL A 51 -11.34 -13.23 46.57
CA VAL A 51 -10.17 -12.33 46.59
C VAL A 51 -9.74 -11.87 45.19
N PHE A 52 -10.04 -12.64 44.14
CA PHE A 52 -9.65 -12.30 42.77
C PHE A 52 -10.77 -11.65 41.94
N ILE A 53 -11.97 -11.44 42.50
CA ILE A 53 -13.11 -10.91 41.73
C ILE A 53 -12.77 -9.55 41.12
N ASP A 54 -12.26 -8.63 41.93
CA ASP A 54 -11.92 -7.27 41.47
C ASP A 54 -10.81 -7.28 40.42
N LEU A 55 -9.80 -8.11 40.61
CA LEU A 55 -8.72 -8.31 39.64
C LEU A 55 -9.24 -8.88 38.33
N ILE A 56 -10.10 -9.90 38.37
CA ILE A 56 -10.69 -10.53 37.19
C ILE A 56 -11.54 -9.52 36.41
N ASN A 57 -12.31 -8.68 37.11
CA ASN A 57 -13.08 -7.60 36.48
C ASN A 57 -12.17 -6.59 35.78
N ALA A 58 -11.07 -6.19 36.44
CA ALA A 58 -10.09 -5.28 35.85
C ALA A 58 -9.40 -5.90 34.62
N ILE A 59 -9.10 -7.20 34.64
CA ILE A 59 -8.53 -7.94 33.50
C ILE A 59 -9.52 -7.95 32.33
N HIS A 60 -10.80 -8.24 32.58
CA HIS A 60 -11.81 -8.22 31.53
C HIS A 60 -12.01 -6.82 30.91
N ALA A 61 -11.95 -5.76 31.72
CA ALA A 61 -12.02 -4.38 31.22
C ALA A 61 -10.81 -4.03 30.33
N ALA A 62 -9.60 -4.49 30.72
CA ALA A 62 -8.39 -4.32 29.93
C ALA A 62 -8.43 -5.14 28.62
N GLU A 63 -8.92 -6.38 28.67
CA GLU A 63 -9.08 -7.23 27.48
C GLU A 63 -10.03 -6.59 26.45
N ALA A 64 -11.15 -6.01 26.91
CA ALA A 64 -12.10 -5.33 26.03
C ALA A 64 -11.54 -4.04 25.40
N THR A 65 -10.55 -3.41 26.02
CA THR A 65 -9.90 -2.21 25.50
C THR A 65 -8.74 -2.53 24.56
N ASP A 66 -8.02 -3.64 24.74
CA ASP A 66 -6.93 -4.06 23.84
C ASP A 66 -7.41 -4.54 22.46
N ILE A 67 -8.62 -5.11 22.38
CA ILE A 67 -9.15 -5.67 21.12
C ILE A 67 -9.45 -4.55 20.10
N LYS A 68 -10.00 -3.41 20.55
CA LYS A 68 -10.45 -2.33 19.65
C LYS A 68 -9.33 -1.64 18.86
N PRO A 69 -8.19 -1.24 19.47
CA PRO A 69 -7.09 -0.63 18.73
C PRO A 69 -6.47 -1.56 17.71
N THR A 70 -6.43 -2.87 18.01
CA THR A 70 -5.81 -3.87 17.14
C THR A 70 -6.61 -4.07 15.85
N ASP A 71 -7.95 -4.05 15.94
CA ASP A 71 -8.83 -4.19 14.79
C ASP A 71 -8.80 -2.94 13.91
N GLU A 72 -8.81 -1.73 14.49
CA GLU A 72 -8.69 -0.48 13.73
C GLU A 72 -7.34 -0.38 12.99
N LEU A 73 -6.25 -0.76 13.65
CA LEU A 73 -4.92 -0.76 13.03
C LEU A 73 -4.82 -1.78 11.89
N ARG A 74 -5.44 -2.96 12.05
CA ARG A 74 -5.56 -3.94 10.95
C ARG A 74 -6.35 -3.40 9.78
N MET A 75 -7.50 -2.79 10.03
CA MET A 75 -8.31 -2.19 8.97
C MET A 75 -7.54 -1.11 8.20
N ARG A 76 -6.83 -0.22 8.91
CA ARG A 76 -5.98 0.79 8.27
C ARG A 76 -4.85 0.18 7.46
N LEU A 77 -4.23 -0.89 7.97
CA LEU A 77 -3.16 -1.59 7.26
C LEU A 77 -3.68 -2.22 5.96
N ASP A 78 -4.86 -2.84 6.00
CA ASP A 78 -5.46 -3.47 4.83
C ASP A 78 -5.92 -2.43 3.80
N GLN A 79 -6.45 -1.29 4.24
CA GLN A 79 -6.75 -0.13 3.38
C GLN A 79 -5.48 0.40 2.69
N ALA A 80 -4.40 0.62 3.44
CA ALA A 80 -3.14 1.10 2.87
C ALA A 80 -2.54 0.13 1.85
N LYS A 81 -2.66 -1.19 2.09
CA LYS A 81 -2.25 -2.21 1.12
C LYS A 81 -3.10 -2.17 -0.15
N ALA A 82 -4.41 -2.01 -0.02
CA ALA A 82 -5.32 -1.92 -1.16
C ALA A 82 -5.03 -0.66 -2.00
N GLU A 83 -4.77 0.48 -1.36
CA GLU A 83 -4.38 1.72 -2.04
C GLU A 83 -3.03 1.56 -2.77
N ALA A 84 -2.03 0.98 -2.12
CA ALA A 84 -0.74 0.73 -2.74
C ALA A 84 -0.86 -0.19 -3.97
N ALA A 85 -1.67 -1.25 -3.88
CA ALA A 85 -1.95 -2.14 -5.00
C ALA A 85 -2.65 -1.39 -6.15
N LYS A 86 -3.66 -0.57 -5.84
CA LYS A 86 -4.37 0.26 -6.82
C LYS A 86 -3.41 1.20 -7.56
N TYR A 87 -2.58 1.94 -6.81
CA TYR A 87 -1.62 2.87 -7.42
C TYR A 87 -0.55 2.15 -8.23
N ARG A 88 -0.13 0.95 -7.82
CA ARG A 88 0.78 0.12 -8.59
C ARG A 88 0.18 -0.24 -9.94
N THR A 89 -1.06 -0.73 -9.98
CA THR A 89 -1.74 -1.06 -11.25
C THR A 89 -1.86 0.17 -12.15
N LEU A 90 -2.33 1.30 -11.61
CA LEU A 90 -2.45 2.54 -12.38
C LEU A 90 -1.10 3.03 -12.93
N TRP A 91 -0.04 2.89 -12.15
CA TRP A 91 1.31 3.25 -12.58
C TRP A 91 1.84 2.32 -13.68
N GLU A 92 1.67 1.01 -13.53
CA GLU A 92 2.07 0.02 -14.54
C GLU A 92 1.29 0.22 -15.87
N GLU A 93 -0.01 0.49 -15.80
CA GLU A 93 -0.85 0.80 -16.96
C GLU A 93 -0.43 2.10 -17.66
N ALA A 94 -0.16 3.16 -16.89
CA ALA A 94 0.33 4.43 -17.44
C ALA A 94 1.69 4.24 -18.10
N LEU A 95 2.62 3.54 -17.44
CA LEU A 95 3.95 3.28 -17.97
C LEU A 95 3.89 2.48 -19.28
N ALA A 96 3.06 1.44 -19.34
CA ALA A 96 2.88 0.65 -20.56
C ALA A 96 2.36 1.50 -21.74
N ARG A 97 1.40 2.40 -21.46
CA ARG A 97 0.86 3.33 -22.47
C ARG A 97 1.95 4.28 -22.99
N GLU A 98 2.70 4.91 -22.10
CA GLU A 98 3.77 5.84 -22.47
C GLU A 98 4.86 5.15 -23.30
N VAL A 99 5.29 3.94 -22.89
CA VAL A 99 6.29 3.16 -23.63
C VAL A 99 5.78 2.78 -25.02
N SER A 100 4.51 2.36 -25.15
CA SER A 100 3.89 2.08 -26.46
C SER A 100 3.89 3.30 -27.36
N LEU A 101 3.48 4.46 -26.84
CA LEU A 101 3.43 5.72 -27.60
C LEU A 101 4.83 6.15 -28.07
N VAL A 102 5.84 6.05 -27.21
CA VAL A 102 7.24 6.35 -27.58
C VAL A 102 7.69 5.43 -28.72
N LYS A 103 7.33 4.14 -28.66
CA LYS A 103 7.67 3.16 -29.69
C LYS A 103 6.97 3.46 -31.01
N GLU A 104 5.67 3.77 -30.98
CA GLU A 104 4.89 4.14 -32.17
C GLU A 104 5.44 5.41 -32.84
N LEU A 105 5.77 6.44 -32.06
CA LEU A 105 6.38 7.67 -32.57
C LEU A 105 7.75 7.42 -33.20
N TRP A 106 8.56 6.56 -32.59
CA TRP A 106 9.85 6.16 -33.13
C TRP A 106 9.68 5.45 -34.48
N ASP A 107 8.78 4.46 -34.55
CA ASP A 107 8.54 3.68 -35.76
C ASP A 107 7.95 4.54 -36.88
N ALA A 108 7.03 5.45 -36.57
CA ALA A 108 6.50 6.42 -37.52
C ALA A 108 7.59 7.36 -38.06
N ARG A 109 8.48 7.85 -37.19
CA ARG A 109 9.61 8.69 -37.59
C ARG A 109 10.55 7.96 -38.54
N GLU A 110 10.88 6.70 -38.25
CA GLU A 110 11.73 5.89 -39.11
C GLU A 110 11.06 5.58 -40.46
N ALA A 111 9.76 5.30 -40.46
CA ALA A 111 8.99 5.12 -41.70
C ALA A 111 9.01 6.39 -42.56
N TRP A 112 8.74 7.55 -41.98
CA TRP A 112 8.79 8.84 -42.68
C TRP A 112 10.16 9.16 -43.25
N LYS A 113 11.23 8.84 -42.51
CA LYS A 113 12.60 9.00 -42.99
C LYS A 113 12.87 8.13 -44.22
N ARG A 114 12.45 6.87 -44.21
CA ARG A 114 12.59 5.96 -45.35
C ARG A 114 11.77 6.43 -46.56
N GLU A 115 10.53 6.88 -46.34
CA GLU A 115 9.70 7.44 -47.41
C GLU A 115 10.33 8.69 -48.03
N ARG A 116 10.89 9.58 -47.20
CA ARG A 116 11.66 10.76 -47.65
C ARG A 116 12.87 10.37 -48.49
N GLU A 117 13.69 9.43 -48.02
CA GLU A 117 14.85 8.93 -48.76
C GLU A 117 14.44 8.24 -50.07
N ALA A 118 13.33 7.50 -50.08
CA ALA A 118 12.77 6.90 -51.29
C ALA A 118 12.27 7.95 -52.29
N MET A 119 11.62 9.01 -51.81
CA MET A 119 11.19 10.13 -52.66
C MET A 119 12.37 10.95 -53.18
N GLU A 120 13.42 11.16 -52.39
CA GLU A 120 14.63 11.88 -52.82
C GLU A 120 15.49 11.05 -53.80
N SER A 121 15.49 9.71 -53.68
CA SER A 121 16.19 8.81 -54.61
C SER A 121 15.39 8.46 -55.87
N GLY A 122 14.06 8.53 -55.83
CA GLY A 122 13.21 8.55 -57.00
C GLY A 122 13.42 9.85 -57.77
N LYS A 123 13.64 9.80 -59.10
CA LYS A 123 13.73 11.01 -59.93
C LYS A 123 12.39 11.76 -59.91
N VAL A 124 12.21 12.67 -58.96
CA VAL A 124 11.01 13.51 -58.88
C VAL A 124 11.08 14.54 -60.00
N THR A 125 10.28 14.34 -61.06
CA THR A 125 10.12 15.33 -62.12
C THR A 125 9.12 16.41 -61.66
N PRO A 126 9.49 17.71 -61.67
CA PRO A 126 8.55 18.76 -61.33
C PRO A 126 7.40 18.82 -62.34
N ILE A 127 6.16 18.92 -61.85
CA ILE A 127 4.94 18.97 -62.67
C ILE A 127 4.84 20.27 -63.49
N ARG A 128 5.54 21.34 -63.09
CA ARG A 128 5.70 22.57 -63.89
C ARG A 128 7.18 22.85 -64.13
N LYS A 129 7.57 22.90 -65.41
CA LYS A 129 8.84 23.50 -65.83
C LYS A 129 8.77 25.01 -65.55
N PRO A 130 9.75 25.61 -64.85
CA PRO A 130 9.86 27.07 -64.79
C PRO A 130 10.26 27.56 -66.19
N GLY A 131 9.34 28.22 -66.89
CA GLY A 131 9.59 28.83 -68.20
C GLY A 131 8.70 28.41 -69.37
N ALA A 132 7.65 27.61 -69.16
CA ALA A 132 6.64 27.41 -70.22
C ALA A 132 5.67 28.61 -70.22
N GLU A 133 6.04 29.67 -70.93
CA GLU A 133 5.13 30.77 -71.26
C GLU A 133 3.93 30.23 -72.02
N LEU A 134 2.74 30.63 -71.59
CA LEU A 134 1.47 30.31 -72.23
C LEU A 134 1.40 31.08 -73.55
N GLU A 135 1.87 30.47 -74.64
CA GLU A 135 1.66 31.02 -75.98
C GLU A 135 0.16 30.92 -76.34
N GLY A 136 -0.50 32.08 -76.34
CA GLY A 136 -1.43 32.45 -77.39
C GLY A 136 -2.87 31.94 -77.30
N ALA A 137 -3.65 32.49 -76.37
CA ALA A 137 -5.08 32.70 -76.61
C ALA A 137 -5.30 34.16 -77.05
N LYS A 138 -5.04 34.45 -78.34
CA LYS A 138 -5.50 35.72 -78.94
C LYS A 138 -7.02 35.64 -79.08
N LEU A 139 -7.70 36.44 -78.26
CA LEU A 139 -9.08 36.86 -78.47
C LEU A 139 -9.17 37.68 -79.76
N SER A 140 -9.95 37.23 -80.73
CA SER A 140 -10.41 38.04 -81.86
C SER A 140 -11.89 38.39 -81.66
N HIS A 141 -12.16 39.68 -81.86
CA HIS A 141 -13.44 40.39 -81.74
C HIS A 141 -14.64 39.72 -82.41
#